data_AF-A0A958YKV3-F1
#
_entry.id   AF-A0A958YKV3-F1
#
_cell.length_a   1.000
_cell.length_b   1.000
_cell.length_c   1.000
_cell.angle_alpha   90.00
_cell.angle_beta   90.00
_cell.angle_gamma   90.00
#
_symmetry.space_group_name_H-M   'P 1'
#
loop_
_entity.id
_entity.type
_entity.pdbx_description
1 polymer ?
#
loop_
_entity_poly.entity_id
_entity_poly.type
_entity_poly.pdbx_seq_one_letter_code
_entity_poly.pdbx_strand_id
1 'polypeptide(L)'
;MKILDRYILTTYLKTFLSVFVILMLIFVLQAIWLYISELAGKDLDFDVVIKFLLYVTPTLIPLILPLTILLASIMVFGSFAENYEFA
;
A
#
# COMPACT_ATOMS: atom_id res chain seq x y z
N MET A 1 -23.06 -11.89 11.33
CA MET A 1 -21.63 -12.08 11.70
C MET A 1 -21.56 -12.12 13.22
N LYS A 2 -20.74 -13.01 13.78
CA LYS A 2 -20.50 -12.98 15.23
C LYS A 2 -19.81 -11.67 15.58
N ILE A 3 -19.98 -11.22 16.82
CA ILE A 3 -19.41 -9.93 17.29
C ILE A 3 -17.88 -9.94 17.12
N LEU A 4 -17.24 -11.09 17.36
CA LEU A 4 -15.81 -11.31 17.17
C LEU A 4 -15.37 -11.18 15.71
N ASP A 5 -16.09 -11.81 14.76
CA ASP A 5 -15.76 -11.72 13.32
C ASP A 5 -15.79 -10.25 12.85
N ARG A 6 -16.79 -9.50 13.31
CA ARG A 6 -16.93 -8.07 12.99
C ARG A 6 -15.79 -7.25 13.57
N TYR A 7 -15.35 -7.57 14.79
CA TYR A 7 -14.23 -6.89 15.44
C TYR A 7 -12.92 -7.14 14.68
N ILE A 8 -12.58 -8.40 14.42
CA ILE A 8 -11.38 -8.79 13.66
C ILE A 8 -11.37 -8.14 12.29
N LEU A 9 -12.48 -8.21 11.55
CA LEU A 9 -12.59 -7.63 10.21
C LEU A 9 -12.43 -6.11 10.23
N THR A 10 -13.03 -5.43 11.20
CA THR A 10 -12.94 -3.96 11.32
C THR A 10 -11.53 -3.51 11.66
N THR A 11 -10.86 -4.20 12.58
CA THR A 11 -9.47 -3.90 12.96
C THR A 11 -8.53 -4.20 11.80
N TYR A 12 -8.72 -5.34 11.11
CA TYR A 12 -7.95 -5.69 9.93
C TYR A 12 -8.07 -4.66 8.81
N LEU A 13 -9.31 -4.26 8.45
CA LEU A 13 -9.54 -3.27 7.40
C LEU A 13 -8.91 -1.91 7.73
N LYS A 14 -8.98 -1.47 8.99
CA LYS A 14 -8.32 -0.22 9.42
C LYS A 14 -6.81 -0.29 9.23
N THR A 15 -6.18 -1.36 9.71
CA THR A 15 -4.72 -1.55 9.57
C THR A 15 -4.33 -1.72 8.11
N PHE A 16 -5.06 -2.52 7.35
CA PHE A 16 -4.86 -2.73 5.91
C PHE A 16 -4.87 -1.40 5.15
N LEU A 17 -5.88 -0.56 5.35
CA LEU A 17 -6.00 0.71 4.64
C LEU A 17 -4.82 1.66 4.97
N SER A 18 -4.43 1.72 6.25
CA SER A 18 -3.30 2.54 6.70
C SER A 18 -1.99 2.10 6.03
N VAL A 19 -1.71 0.79 6.08
CA VAL A 19 -0.49 0.21 5.49
C VAL A 19 -0.50 0.33 3.98
N PHE A 20 -1.64 0.11 3.34
CA PHE A 20 -1.81 0.23 1.90
C PHE A 20 -1.45 1.63 1.42
N VAL A 21 -1.98 2.67 2.08
CA VAL A 21 -1.71 4.07 1.73
C VAL A 21 -0.24 4.41 1.90
N ILE A 22 0.39 3.98 3.01
CA ILE A 22 1.81 4.21 3.26
C ILE A 22 2.67 3.54 2.18
N LEU A 23 2.42 2.25 1.88
CA LEU A 23 3.16 1.52 0.86
C LEU A 23 2.94 2.09 -0.54
N MET A 24 1.71 2.43 -0.91
CA MET A 24 1.42 3.10 -2.18
C MET A 24 2.24 4.38 -2.34
N LEU A 25 2.34 5.21 -1.30
CA LEU A 25 3.11 6.45 -1.35
C LEU A 25 4.61 6.19 -1.51
N ILE A 26 5.17 5.23 -0.76
CA ILE A 26 6.57 4.82 -0.88
C ILE A 26 6.89 4.33 -2.29
N PHE A 27 6.05 3.45 -2.83
CA PHE A 27 6.26 2.88 -4.16
C PHE A 27 6.06 3.89 -5.30
N VAL A 28 5.18 4.88 -5.13
CA VAL A 28 5.06 5.99 -6.11
C VAL A 28 6.34 6.83 -6.13
N LEU A 29 6.90 7.18 -4.97
CA LEU A 29 8.18 7.89 -4.90
C LEU A 29 9.33 7.05 -5.47
N GLN A 30 9.34 5.75 -5.20
CA GLN A 30 10.30 4.81 -5.78
C GLN A 30 10.17 4.77 -7.31
N ALA A 31 8.95 4.74 -7.85
CA ALA A 31 8.70 4.74 -9.28
C ALA A 31 9.20 6.03 -9.93
N ILE A 32 8.92 7.19 -9.32
CA ILE A 32 9.49 8.48 -9.77
C ILE A 32 11.01 8.39 -9.83
N TRP A 33 11.66 7.87 -8.80
CA TRP A 33 13.12 7.73 -8.76
C TRP A 33 13.66 6.77 -9.83
N LEU A 34 12.99 5.66 -10.10
CA LEU A 34 13.40 4.69 -11.12
C LEU A 34 13.31 5.30 -12.53
N TYR A 35 12.22 6.00 -12.81
CA TYR A 35 11.94 6.56 -14.13
C TYR A 35 12.54 7.95 -14.34
N ILE A 36 13.07 8.61 -13.31
CA ILE A 36 13.67 9.94 -13.45
C ILE A 36 14.80 9.94 -14.49
N SER A 37 15.57 8.85 -14.59
CA SER A 37 16.66 8.70 -15.56
C SER A 37 16.17 8.52 -17.00
N GLU A 38 14.97 7.97 -17.19
CA GLU A 38 14.34 7.82 -18.52
C GLU A 38 13.61 9.09 -18.97
N LEU A 39 13.17 9.89 -17.99
CA LEU A 39 12.50 11.17 -18.17
C LEU A 39 13.52 12.33 -18.30
N ALA A 40 14.67 12.24 -17.63
CA ALA A 40 15.72 13.25 -17.66
C ALA A 40 16.44 13.21 -19.02
N GLY A 41 16.29 14.28 -19.80
CA GLY A 41 16.96 14.45 -21.09
C GLY A 41 16.05 14.29 -22.32
N LYS A 42 14.75 14.08 -22.12
CA LYS A 42 13.74 14.26 -23.16
C LYS A 42 13.01 15.58 -22.88
N ASP A 43 12.77 16.40 -23.91
CA ASP A 43 11.93 17.61 -23.86
C ASP A 43 10.47 17.24 -23.53
N LEU A 44 10.24 16.79 -22.30
CA LEU A 44 8.96 16.30 -21.81
C LEU A 44 8.21 17.44 -21.14
N ASP A 45 7.08 17.80 -21.72
CA ASP A 45 6.08 18.64 -21.08
C ASP A 45 5.64 18.03 -19.74
N PHE A 46 5.39 18.89 -18.75
CA PHE A 46 4.92 18.51 -17.42
C PHE A 46 3.62 17.67 -17.46
N ASP A 47 2.78 17.91 -18.49
CA ASP A 47 1.57 17.12 -18.77
C ASP A 47 1.88 15.64 -19.06
N VAL A 48 2.97 15.37 -19.77
CA VAL A 48 3.39 13.99 -20.11
C VAL A 48 3.89 13.27 -18.86
N VAL A 49 4.57 13.98 -17.95
CA VAL A 49 5.02 13.42 -16.66
C VAL A 49 3.85 13.02 -15.78
N ILE A 50 2.79 13.85 -15.70
CA ILE A 50 1.58 13.50 -14.94
C ILE A 50 0.89 12.28 -15.55
N LYS A 51 0.71 12.25 -16.88
CA LYS A 51 0.11 11.09 -17.57
C LYS A 51 0.93 9.82 -17.30
N PHE A 52 2.25 9.92 -17.37
CA PHE A 52 3.15 8.82 -17.07
C PHE A 52 2.95 8.27 -15.65
N LEU A 53 2.92 9.14 -14.64
CA LEU A 53 2.67 8.72 -13.25
C LEU A 53 1.29 8.08 -13.07
N LEU A 54 0.26 8.60 -13.74
CA LEU A 54 -1.08 8.01 -13.72
C LEU A 54 -1.13 6.62 -14.37
N TYR A 55 -0.29 6.35 -15.37
CA TYR A 55 -0.21 5.01 -15.98
C TYR A 55 0.64 4.02 -15.17
N VAL A 56 1.67 4.51 -14.47
CA VAL A 56 2.53 3.67 -13.62
C VAL A 56 1.85 3.33 -12.29
N THR A 57 1.06 4.23 -11.70
CA THR A 57 0.45 3.98 -10.39
C THR A 57 -0.40 2.71 -10.32
N PRO A 58 -1.29 2.39 -11.30
CA PRO A 58 -2.07 1.17 -11.30
C PRO A 58 -1.24 -0.12 -11.45
N THR A 59 -0.07 -0.05 -12.10
CA THR A 59 0.80 -1.23 -12.29
C THR A 59 1.50 -1.65 -10.99
N LEU A 60 1.58 -0.74 -10.00
CA LEU A 60 2.13 -1.00 -8.68
C LEU A 60 1.13 -1.76 -7.78
N ILE A 61 -0.18 -1.63 -8.01
CA ILE A 61 -1.23 -2.20 -7.16
C ILE A 61 -1.08 -3.73 -7.00
N PRO A 62 -0.90 -4.54 -8.06
CA PRO A 62 -0.76 -6.00 -7.92
C PRO A 62 0.44 -6.43 -7.08
N LEU A 63 1.49 -5.61 -7.01
CA LEU A 63 2.69 -5.87 -6.24
C LEU A 63 2.53 -5.43 -4.77
N ILE A 64 1.85 -4.31 -4.55
CA ILE A 64 1.64 -3.73 -3.21
C ILE A 64 0.56 -4.48 -2.43
N LEU A 65 -0.48 -4.98 -3.12
CA LEU A 65 -1.57 -5.73 -2.49
C LEU A 65 -1.08 -6.92 -1.62
N PRO A 66 -0.28 -7.88 -2.14
CA PRO A 66 0.17 -9.01 -1.33
C PRO A 66 1.07 -8.58 -0.15
N LEU A 67 1.92 -7.58 -0.34
CA LEU A 67 2.77 -7.02 0.73
C LEU A 67 1.93 -6.39 1.85
N THR A 68 0.91 -5.62 1.46
CA THR A 68 -0.02 -4.99 2.39
C THR A 68 -0.80 -6.05 3.18
N ILE A 69 -1.31 -7.08 2.51
CA ILE A 69 -2.04 -8.18 3.15
C ILE A 69 -1.17 -8.86 4.22
N LEU A 70 0.09 -9.14 3.89
CA LEU A 70 1.02 -9.77 4.80
C LEU A 70 1.32 -8.89 6.02
N LEU A 71 1.70 -7.63 5.80
CA LEU A 71 2.02 -6.69 6.88
C LEU A 71 0.82 -6.42 7.79
N ALA A 72 -0.35 -6.16 7.20
CA ALA A 72 -1.58 -5.92 7.95
C ALA A 72 -1.97 -7.14 8.79
N SER A 73 -1.80 -8.36 8.26
CA SER A 73 -2.05 -9.59 9.02
C SER A 73 -1.12 -9.70 10.22
N ILE A 74 0.19 -9.53 10.02
CA ILE A 74 1.17 -9.64 11.10
C ILE A 74 0.91 -8.61 12.21
N MET A 75 0.60 -7.36 11.87
CA MET A 75 0.32 -6.33 12.88
C MET A 75 -0.98 -6.59 13.65
N VAL A 76 -2.05 -7.02 12.96
CA VAL A 76 -3.36 -7.27 13.60
C VAL A 76 -3.29 -8.51 14.48
N PHE A 77 -2.77 -9.62 13.96
CA PHE A 77 -2.61 -10.85 14.75
C PHE A 77 -1.53 -10.67 15.84
N GLY A 78 -0.47 -9.89 15.60
CA GLY A 78 0.52 -9.55 16.63
C GLY A 78 -0.10 -8.77 17.79
N SER A 79 -0.88 -7.72 17.47
CA SER A 79 -1.55 -6.91 18.49
C SER A 79 -2.57 -7.70 19.31
N PHE A 80 -3.33 -8.60 18.69
CA PHE A 80 -4.25 -9.48 19.41
C PHE A 80 -3.51 -10.46 20.34
N ALA A 81 -2.31 -10.91 19.97
CA ALA A 81 -1.48 -11.77 20.81
C ALA A 81 -0.89 -11.02 22.01
N GLU A 82 -0.42 -9.80 21.81
CA GLU A 82 0.11 -8.95 22.89
C GLU A 82 -0.96 -8.59 23.93
N ASN A 83 -2.20 -8.38 23.49
CA ASN A 83 -3.32 -8.01 24.36
C ASN A 83 -4.05 -9.23 24.96
N TYR A 84 -3.55 -10.46 24.75
CA TYR A 84 -4.20 -11.71 25.17
C TYR A 84 -5.64 -11.88 24.64
N GLU A 85 -6.00 -11.21 23.53
CA GLU A 85 -7.35 -11.29 22.94
C GLU A 85 -7.61 -12.62 22.20
N PHE A 86 -6.60 -13.50 22.14
CA PHE A 86 -6.73 -14.89 21.67
C PHE A 86 -7.04 -15.91 22.77
N ALA A 87 -6.92 -15.54 24.05
CA ALA A 87 -7.03 -16.46 25.19
C ALA A 87 -8.46 -16.54 25.76
#